data_AF-A0A359G5K7-F1
#
_entry.id   AF-A0A359G5K7-F1
#
_cell.length_a   1.000
_cell.length_b   1.000
_cell.length_c   1.000
_cell.angle_alpha   90.00
_cell.angle_beta   90.00
_cell.angle_gamma   90.00
#
_symmetry.space_group_name_H-M   'P 1'
#
loop_
_entity.id
_entity.type
_entity.pdbx_description
1 polymer ?
#
loop_
_entity_poly.entity_id
_entity_poly.type
_entity_poly.pdbx_seq_one_letter_code
_entity_poly.pdbx_strand_id
1 'polypeptide(L)'
;MSQPENATLDPQAAKPADTFRLVVTAHGPYLVYGRPPMALQIIATDRDGECTGFREGTDFPTRSEPTALCRCGASQRKPYCDGTHVAVKWDDGLVARSEARAVQPEPVAAEAE
;
A
#
# COMPACT_ATOMS: atom_id res chain seq x y z
N MET A 1 10.52 1.54 36.09
CA MET A 1 10.81 2.01 34.72
C MET A 1 10.48 0.86 33.80
N SER A 2 9.22 0.82 33.36
CA SER A 2 8.66 -0.32 32.62
C SER A 2 8.94 -0.13 31.14
N GLN A 3 9.62 -1.08 30.53
CA GLN A 3 9.75 -1.16 29.08
C GLN A 3 8.37 -1.51 28.48
N PRO A 4 7.96 -0.95 27.34
CA PRO A 4 6.77 -1.41 26.65
C PRO A 4 7.08 -2.77 26.00
N GLU A 5 6.35 -3.77 26.46
CA GLU A 5 6.30 -5.12 25.93
C GLU A 5 5.91 -5.12 24.44
N ASN A 6 6.67 -5.89 23.65
CA ASN A 6 6.40 -6.19 22.25
C ASN A 6 4.92 -6.53 22.07
N ALA A 7 4.21 -5.69 21.32
CA ALA A 7 2.87 -5.97 20.86
C ALA A 7 2.90 -7.27 20.06
N THR A 8 2.52 -8.36 20.71
CA THR A 8 2.30 -9.65 20.07
C THR A 8 1.17 -9.39 19.06
N LEU A 9 1.51 -9.41 17.76
CA LEU A 9 0.51 -9.41 16.71
C LEU A 9 -0.29 -10.71 16.89
N ASP A 10 -1.44 -10.59 17.54
CA ASP A 10 -2.32 -11.71 17.83
C ASP A 10 -2.79 -12.31 16.48
N PRO A 11 -2.42 -13.57 16.16
CA PRO A 11 -2.85 -14.23 14.93
C PRO A 11 -4.37 -14.46 14.90
N GLN A 12 -5.06 -14.16 16.00
CA GLN A 12 -6.49 -14.26 16.18
C GLN A 12 -7.17 -12.88 16.39
N ALA A 13 -6.64 -11.81 15.80
CA ALA A 13 -7.47 -10.64 15.51
C ALA A 13 -8.69 -11.10 14.68
N ALA A 14 -9.88 -10.93 15.25
CA ALA A 14 -11.14 -11.50 14.79
C ALA A 14 -11.27 -11.55 13.25
N LYS A 15 -11.49 -12.74 12.68
CA LYS A 15 -11.79 -12.92 11.24
C LYS A 15 -12.92 -11.94 10.84
N PRO A 16 -12.65 -10.91 10.02
CA PRO A 16 -13.70 -10.04 9.53
C PRO A 16 -14.58 -10.83 8.55
N ALA A 17 -15.88 -10.53 8.55
CA ALA A 17 -16.87 -11.18 7.69
C ALA A 17 -16.44 -11.12 6.20
N ASP A 18 -16.58 -12.26 5.54
CA ASP A 18 -15.82 -12.70 4.36
C ASP A 18 -16.35 -12.16 3.02
N THR A 19 -16.61 -10.85 2.87
CA THR A 19 -17.19 -10.37 1.59
C THR A 19 -16.80 -8.95 1.18
N PHE A 20 -15.51 -8.66 1.09
CA PHE A 20 -15.05 -7.53 0.29
C PHE A 20 -14.72 -7.98 -1.14
N ARG A 21 -14.95 -7.10 -2.12
CA ARG A 21 -14.65 -7.36 -3.54
C ARG A 21 -13.85 -6.20 -4.09
N LEU A 22 -12.79 -6.50 -4.83
CA LEU A 22 -12.02 -5.51 -5.57
C LEU A 22 -12.29 -5.68 -7.07
N VAL A 23 -12.63 -4.58 -7.74
CA VAL A 23 -12.78 -4.52 -9.20
C VAL A 23 -11.73 -3.58 -9.76
N VAL A 24 -10.95 -4.05 -10.72
CA VAL A 24 -10.00 -3.23 -11.47
C VAL A 24 -10.72 -2.68 -12.70
N THR A 25 -10.93 -1.37 -12.79
CA THR A 25 -11.63 -0.77 -13.94
C THR A 25 -10.64 -0.40 -15.04
N ALA A 26 -10.99 -0.65 -16.31
CA ALA A 26 -10.21 -0.19 -17.46
C ALA A 26 -9.93 1.32 -17.38
N HIS A 27 -8.66 1.71 -17.54
CA HIS A 27 -8.14 3.08 -17.46
C HIS A 27 -8.52 3.84 -16.18
N GLY A 28 -8.89 3.14 -15.11
CA GLY A 28 -9.51 3.75 -13.94
C GLY A 28 -9.03 3.17 -12.60
N PRO A 29 -9.68 3.58 -11.50
CA PRO A 29 -9.30 3.19 -10.14
C PRO A 29 -9.52 1.70 -9.83
N TYR A 30 -9.09 1.29 -8.63
CA TYR A 30 -9.67 0.10 -8.00
C TYR A 30 -10.98 0.48 -7.33
N LEU A 31 -12.03 -0.32 -7.51
CA LEU A 31 -13.30 -0.18 -6.79
C LEU A 31 -13.36 -1.25 -5.70
N VAL A 32 -13.38 -0.82 -4.45
CA VAL A 32 -13.44 -1.68 -3.27
C VAL A 32 -14.86 -1.69 -2.72
N TYR A 33 -15.46 -2.87 -2.63
CA TYR A 33 -16.78 -3.12 -2.07
C TYR A 33 -16.68 -3.84 -0.73
N GLY A 34 -17.73 -3.75 0.08
CA GLY A 34 -17.83 -4.44 1.38
C GLY A 34 -17.12 -3.73 2.53
N ARG A 35 -16.65 -2.49 2.31
CA ARG A 35 -16.03 -1.60 3.31
C ARG A 35 -15.01 -2.30 4.23
N PRO A 36 -13.99 -3.00 3.67
CA PRO A 36 -12.97 -3.60 4.52
C PRO A 36 -12.24 -2.49 5.32
N PRO A 37 -11.76 -2.79 6.54
CA PRO A 37 -10.82 -1.91 7.22
C PRO A 37 -9.56 -1.78 6.36
N MET A 38 -9.02 -0.58 6.28
CA MET A 38 -7.81 -0.31 5.52
C MET A 38 -6.87 0.55 6.34
N ALA A 39 -5.62 0.14 6.44
CA ALA A 39 -4.56 0.89 7.07
C ALA A 39 -3.25 0.72 6.30
N LEU A 40 -2.37 1.71 6.38
CA LEU A 40 -1.00 1.60 5.86
C LEU A 40 -0.22 0.59 6.71
N GLN A 41 0.39 -0.41 6.07
CA GLN A 41 1.34 -1.31 6.73
C GLN A 41 2.76 -0.86 6.36
N ILE A 42 3.54 -0.45 7.36
CA ILE A 42 4.91 0.02 7.20
C ILE A 42 5.86 -1.13 7.52
N ILE A 43 6.77 -1.46 6.60
CA ILE A 43 7.82 -2.45 6.83
C ILE A 43 8.75 -1.91 7.93
N ALA A 44 8.87 -2.64 9.02
CA ALA A 44 9.82 -2.34 10.10
C ALA A 44 11.16 -3.02 9.79
N THR A 45 12.25 -2.27 9.90
CA THR A 45 13.60 -2.78 9.67
C THR A 45 14.46 -2.66 10.92
N ASP A 46 15.40 -3.58 11.09
CA ASP A 46 16.47 -3.40 12.07
C ASP A 46 17.55 -2.44 11.55
N ARG A 47 18.71 -2.40 12.24
CA ARG A 47 19.84 -1.53 11.89
C ARG A 47 20.56 -1.95 10.62
N ASP A 48 20.50 -3.23 10.27
CA ASP A 48 21.10 -3.78 9.05
C ASP A 48 20.14 -3.63 7.85
N GLY A 49 18.93 -3.13 8.09
CA GLY A 49 17.90 -2.95 7.08
C GLY A 49 17.03 -4.19 6.86
N GLU A 50 17.19 -5.22 7.68
CA GLU A 50 16.45 -6.47 7.55
C GLU A 50 15.00 -6.29 8.01
N CYS A 51 14.07 -6.83 7.24
CA CYS A 51 12.64 -6.79 7.58
C CYS A 51 12.38 -7.61 8.84
N THR A 52 11.97 -6.93 9.91
CA THR A 52 11.63 -7.56 11.21
C THR A 52 10.12 -7.69 11.42
N GLY A 53 9.31 -7.09 10.55
CA GLY A 53 7.86 -7.22 10.58
C GLY A 53 7.15 -6.02 9.96
N PHE A 54 5.90 -5.83 10.35
CA PHE A 54 5.07 -4.71 9.92
C PHE A 54 4.60 -3.92 11.14
N ARG A 55 4.52 -2.61 10.98
CA ARG A 55 3.89 -1.71 11.94
C ARG A 55 2.77 -0.96 11.23
N GLU A 56 1.62 -0.90 11.90
CA GLU A 56 0.47 -0.16 11.40
C GLU A 56 0.76 1.36 11.38
N GLY A 57 0.35 1.99 10.30
CA GLY A 57 0.44 3.42 10.05
C GLY A 57 -0.96 4.04 10.01
N THR A 58 -1.19 4.91 9.04
CA THR A 58 -2.44 5.67 8.92
C THR A 58 -3.63 4.79 8.49
N ASP A 59 -4.77 4.94 9.17
CA ASP A 59 -6.06 4.39 8.75
C ASP A 59 -6.65 5.13 7.53
N PHE A 60 -7.32 4.37 6.66
CA PHE A 60 -8.01 4.87 5.48
C PHE A 60 -9.49 4.46 5.50
N PRO A 61 -10.41 5.37 5.85
CA PRO A 61 -11.83 5.05 5.94
C PRO A 61 -12.47 4.65 4.60
N THR A 62 -13.08 3.47 4.56
CA THR A 62 -13.88 2.98 3.42
C THR A 62 -15.35 3.40 3.52
N ARG A 63 -15.60 4.72 3.61
CA ARG A 63 -16.96 5.27 3.84
C ARG A 63 -17.88 5.20 2.62
N SER A 64 -17.31 5.13 1.42
CA SER A 64 -18.04 5.06 0.15
C SER A 64 -18.23 3.60 -0.30
N GLU A 65 -19.31 3.31 -1.03
CA GLU A 65 -19.59 1.99 -1.61
C GLU A 65 -19.88 2.14 -3.12
N PRO A 66 -18.94 1.79 -4.01
CA PRO A 66 -17.57 1.36 -3.72
C PRO A 66 -16.67 2.51 -3.23
N THR A 67 -15.62 2.17 -2.49
CA THR A 67 -14.49 3.08 -2.23
C THR A 67 -13.52 3.01 -3.42
N ALA A 68 -13.22 4.15 -4.03
CA ALA A 68 -12.35 4.22 -5.20
C ALA A 68 -10.90 4.52 -4.80
N LEU A 69 -9.98 3.59 -5.06
CA LEU A 69 -8.54 3.75 -4.78
C LEU A 69 -7.78 4.13 -6.06
N CYS A 70 -6.82 5.03 -5.91
CA CYS A 70 -5.94 5.49 -6.97
C CYS A 70 -5.06 4.34 -7.47
N ARG A 71 -5.06 4.15 -8.80
CA ARG A 71 -4.20 3.19 -9.49
C ARG A 71 -3.16 3.87 -10.39
N CYS A 72 -3.44 5.08 -10.85
CA CYS A 72 -2.57 5.83 -11.77
C CYS A 72 -1.38 6.52 -11.10
N GLY A 73 -1.33 6.60 -9.77
CA GLY A 73 -0.27 7.31 -9.03
C GLY A 73 -0.38 8.84 -9.06
N ALA A 74 -1.27 9.45 -9.85
CA ALA A 74 -1.34 10.90 -10.03
C ALA A 74 -2.33 11.63 -9.08
N SER A 75 -3.21 10.91 -8.37
CA SER A 75 -4.17 11.52 -7.43
C SER A 75 -3.48 12.39 -6.38
N GLN A 76 -4.07 13.54 -6.04
CA GLN A 76 -3.64 14.40 -4.93
C GLN A 76 -4.28 13.99 -3.60
N ARG A 77 -5.26 13.08 -3.63
CA ARG A 77 -6.00 12.58 -2.44
C ARG A 77 -5.67 11.12 -2.14
N LYS A 78 -4.42 10.70 -2.33
CA LYS A 78 -4.00 9.31 -2.10
C LYS A 78 -4.37 8.85 -0.68
N PRO A 79 -4.79 7.58 -0.51
CA PRO A 79 -4.85 6.51 -1.51
C PRO A 79 -6.09 6.56 -2.41
N TYR A 80 -6.97 7.54 -2.26
CA TYR A 80 -8.23 7.62 -3.01
C TYR A 80 -8.04 8.16 -4.42
N CYS A 81 -8.93 7.76 -5.33
CA CYS A 81 -9.04 8.35 -6.65
C CYS A 81 -9.76 9.71 -6.58
N ASP A 82 -9.22 10.72 -7.24
CA ASP A 82 -9.81 12.06 -7.36
C ASP A 82 -10.16 12.44 -8.81
N GLY A 83 -10.13 11.47 -9.72
CA GLY A 83 -10.41 11.68 -11.15
C GLY A 83 -9.19 12.09 -12.00
N THR A 84 -8.03 12.35 -11.39
CA THR A 84 -6.83 12.82 -12.12
C THR A 84 -6.39 11.89 -13.26
N HIS A 85 -6.69 10.59 -13.17
CA HIS A 85 -6.39 9.60 -14.22
C HIS A 85 -6.95 9.97 -15.61
N VAL A 86 -8.09 10.67 -15.67
CA VAL A 86 -8.66 11.18 -16.93
C VAL A 86 -7.82 12.31 -17.50
N ALA A 87 -7.45 13.28 -16.64
CA ALA A 87 -6.69 14.45 -17.04
C ALA A 87 -5.28 14.08 -17.55
N VAL A 88 -4.62 13.13 -16.89
CA VAL A 88 -3.30 12.65 -17.30
C VAL A 88 -3.34 11.61 -18.43
N LYS A 89 -4.54 11.25 -18.92
CA LYS A 89 -4.76 10.21 -19.94
C LYS A 89 -4.00 8.93 -19.58
N TRP A 90 -4.18 8.48 -18.35
CA TRP A 90 -3.42 7.36 -17.82
C TRP A 90 -3.73 6.08 -18.60
N ASP A 91 -2.68 5.46 -19.15
CA ASP A 91 -2.74 4.15 -19.76
C ASP A 91 -2.49 3.08 -18.68
N ASP A 92 -3.39 2.11 -18.60
CA ASP A 92 -3.35 1.05 -17.59
C ASP A 92 -2.75 -0.26 -18.09
N GLY A 93 -2.17 -0.23 -19.29
CA GLY A 93 -1.38 -1.32 -19.84
C GLY A 93 -0.28 -1.77 -18.89
N LEU A 94 -0.34 -3.04 -18.47
CA LEU A 94 0.72 -3.69 -17.70
C LEU A 94 1.92 -3.95 -18.62
N VAL A 95 2.86 -3.00 -18.67
CA VAL A 95 4.15 -3.23 -19.30
C VAL A 95 5.13 -3.79 -18.26
N ALA A 96 5.10 -5.11 -18.06
CA ALA A 96 6.32 -5.79 -17.69
C ALA A 96 7.28 -5.57 -18.87
N ARG A 97 8.20 -4.61 -18.75
CA ARG A 97 9.22 -4.41 -19.77
C ARG A 97 9.93 -5.74 -19.95
N SER A 98 9.92 -6.29 -21.17
CA SER A 98 10.55 -7.56 -21.50
C SER A 98 12.06 -7.55 -21.25
N GLU A 99 12.64 -6.37 -21.16
CA GLU A 99 14.03 -6.16 -20.80
C GLU A 99 14.10 -5.69 -19.34
N ALA A 100 14.70 -6.53 -18.50
CA ALA A 100 15.09 -6.14 -17.16
C ALA A 100 16.09 -4.97 -17.28
N ARG A 101 15.65 -3.76 -16.92
CA ARG A 101 16.60 -2.68 -16.69
C ARG A 101 17.36 -3.05 -15.43
N ALA A 102 18.61 -3.49 -15.59
CA ALA A 102 19.54 -3.67 -14.48
C ALA A 102 19.69 -2.32 -13.78
N VAL A 103 18.95 -2.11 -12.69
CA VAL A 103 19.26 -1.07 -11.73
C VAL A 103 20.45 -1.62 -10.96
N GLN A 104 21.63 -1.10 -11.26
CA GLN A 104 22.79 -1.34 -10.41
C GLN A 104 22.47 -0.72 -9.04
N PRO A 105 22.55 -1.47 -7.93
CA PRO A 105 22.43 -0.85 -6.62
C PRO A 105 23.55 0.18 -6.50
N GLU A 106 23.18 1.43 -6.26
CA GLU A 106 24.14 2.47 -5.92
C GLU A 106 24.77 2.04 -4.58
N PRO A 107 26.10 2.05 -4.43
CA PRO A 107 26.70 1.68 -3.15
C PRO A 107 26.18 2.64 -2.08
N VAL A 108 25.50 2.09 -1.08
CA VAL A 108 25.34 2.80 0.21
C VAL A 108 26.76 3.01 0.71
N ALA A 109 27.21 4.27 0.67
CA ALA A 109 28.44 4.65 1.32
C ALA A 109 28.29 4.30 2.80
N ALA A 110 29.06 3.33 3.26
CA ALA A 110 29.25 3.09 4.69
C ALA A 110 29.90 4.35 5.25
N GLU A 111 29.13 5.20 5.93
CA GLU A 111 29.70 6.22 6.78
C GLU A 111 30.30 5.49 7.98
N ALA A 112 31.63 5.35 7.97
CA ALA A 112 32.41 4.83 9.07
C ALA A 112 32.50 5.88 10.17
N GLU A 113 32.14 5.50 11.39
CA GLU A 113 32.63 6.12 12.62
C GLU A 113 33.35 5.06 13.45
#